data_AF-A0A1M3KNG1-F1
#
_entry.id   AF-A0A1M3KNG1-F1
#
_cell.length_a   1.000
_cell.length_b   1.000
_cell.length_c   1.000
_cell.angle_alpha   90.00
_cell.angle_beta   90.00
_cell.angle_gamma   90.00
#
_symmetry.space_group_name_H-M   'P 1'
#
loop_
_entity.id
_entity.type
_entity.pdbx_description
1 polymer ?
#
loop_
_entity_poly.entity_id
_entity_poly.type
_entity_poly.pdbx_seq_one_letter_code
_entity_poly.pdbx_strand_id
1 'polypeptide(L)'
;MRFTKVSANVWRSARFKKLDDPARLFYLFLISNEHANSIGAYRLPDGYALDDLGSSWTAPKLTKARDALLEAELIAFDAEAQTYFVRRWFKHSPPQNESHAQGCRRLISELESDAIREAVEVEFEEANAQRPSPSPLDYGIAASGSRGSDKWPVRLRANGGR
;
A
#
# COMPACT_ATOMS: atom_id res chain seq x y z
N MET A 1 -2.38 -0.42 -15.24
CA MET A 1 -3.40 0.29 -14.45
C MET A 1 -2.97 0.23 -12.99
N ARG A 2 -2.62 1.36 -12.38
CA ARG A 2 -2.16 1.44 -10.99
C ARG A 2 -3.39 1.76 -10.14
N PHE A 3 -3.75 0.89 -9.21
CA PHE A 3 -4.89 1.09 -8.33
C PHE A 3 -4.39 1.29 -6.90
N THR A 4 -4.90 2.30 -6.23
CA THR A 4 -4.67 2.50 -4.80
C THR A 4 -5.96 2.23 -4.03
N LYS A 5 -5.88 1.38 -3.00
CA LYS A 5 -7.05 0.95 -2.23
C LYS A 5 -7.28 1.90 -1.06
N VAL A 6 -8.40 2.62 -1.07
CA VAL A 6 -8.88 3.34 0.11
C VAL A 6 -9.80 2.42 0.92
N SER A 7 -9.38 2.03 2.11
CA SER A 7 -10.19 1.19 2.99
C SER A 7 -11.37 1.98 3.56
N ALA A 8 -12.59 1.44 3.44
CA ALA A 8 -13.79 2.01 4.07
C ALA A 8 -13.66 2.15 5.61
N ASN A 9 -12.72 1.42 6.23
CA ASN A 9 -12.42 1.53 7.66
C ASN A 9 -11.86 2.91 8.05
N VAL A 10 -11.41 3.74 7.10
CA VAL A 10 -10.99 5.12 7.36
C VAL A 10 -12.10 5.90 8.08
N TRP A 11 -13.36 5.69 7.70
CA TRP A 11 -14.53 6.33 8.31
C TRP A 11 -14.86 5.83 9.72
N ARG A 12 -14.26 4.72 10.15
CA ARG A 12 -14.39 4.18 11.51
C ARG A 12 -13.23 4.62 12.42
N SER A 13 -12.16 5.18 11.86
CA SER A 13 -11.00 5.62 12.63
C SER A 13 -11.35 6.82 13.51
N ALA A 14 -11.22 6.66 14.84
CA ALA A 14 -11.44 7.76 15.78
C ALA A 14 -10.47 8.93 15.55
N ARG A 15 -9.22 8.64 15.15
CA ARG A 15 -8.21 9.65 14.79
C ARG A 15 -8.67 10.48 13.58
N PHE A 16 -9.10 9.81 12.51
CA PHE A 16 -9.58 10.47 11.29
C PHE A 16 -10.87 11.28 11.54
N LYS A 17 -11.79 10.75 12.35
CA LYS A 17 -13.04 11.45 12.68
C LYS A 17 -12.84 12.74 13.49
N LYS A 18 -11.73 12.90 14.21
CA LYS A 18 -11.44 14.13 14.98
C LYS A 18 -10.88 15.27 14.12
N LEU A 19 -10.40 14.97 12.91
CA LEU A 19 -9.86 15.95 11.98
C LEU A 19 -10.96 16.88 11.44
N ASP A 20 -10.56 18.09 11.07
CA ASP A 20 -11.37 18.99 10.24
C ASP A 20 -11.39 18.52 8.77
N ASP A 21 -12.31 19.08 7.98
CA ASP A 21 -12.50 18.64 6.59
C ASP A 21 -11.26 18.87 5.70
N PRO A 22 -10.50 19.98 5.80
CA PRO A 22 -9.22 20.11 5.11
C PRO A 22 -8.24 18.98 5.43
N ALA A 23 -8.01 18.67 6.72
CA ALA A 23 -7.09 17.59 7.09
C ALA A 23 -7.58 16.21 6.61
N ARG A 24 -8.89 15.95 6.66
CA ARG A 24 -9.47 14.71 6.09
C ARG A 24 -9.24 14.61 4.59
N LEU A 25 -9.50 15.69 3.85
CA LEU A 25 -9.28 15.73 2.41
C LEU A 25 -7.81 15.53 2.08
N PHE A 26 -6.90 16.18 2.82
CA PHE A 26 -5.46 16.02 2.60
C PHE A 26 -5.00 14.58 2.88
N TYR A 27 -5.49 13.94 3.95
CA TYR A 27 -5.20 12.53 4.20
C TYR A 27 -5.69 11.62 3.07
N LEU A 28 -6.93 11.82 2.61
CA LEU A 28 -7.48 11.04 1.49
C LEU A 28 -6.65 11.25 0.21
N PHE A 29 -6.23 12.48 -0.07
CA PHE A 29 -5.33 12.80 -1.16
C PHE A 29 -3.99 12.07 -1.03
N LEU A 30 -3.35 12.08 0.14
CA LEU A 30 -2.07 11.40 0.38
C LEU A 30 -2.14 9.88 0.13
N ILE A 31 -3.30 9.26 0.28
CA ILE A 31 -3.48 7.82 0.00
C ILE A 31 -4.04 7.53 -1.39
N SER A 32 -4.29 8.53 -2.23
CA SER A 32 -4.94 8.31 -3.53
C SER A 32 -4.33 9.09 -4.70
N ASN A 33 -3.33 9.94 -4.47
CA ASN A 33 -2.65 10.67 -5.55
C ASN A 33 -1.75 9.77 -6.41
N GLU A 34 -1.23 10.32 -7.51
CA GLU A 34 -0.41 9.57 -8.47
C GLU A 34 0.99 9.18 -7.96
N HIS A 35 1.50 9.90 -6.96
CA HIS A 35 2.80 9.67 -6.35
C HIS A 35 2.79 8.48 -5.38
N ALA A 36 1.61 8.15 -4.82
CA ALA A 36 1.45 7.03 -3.92
C ALA A 36 1.93 5.71 -4.53
N ASN A 37 2.61 4.91 -3.72
CA ASN A 37 3.26 3.67 -4.14
C ASN A 37 2.93 2.51 -3.17
N SER A 38 3.56 1.34 -3.34
CA SER A 38 3.27 0.16 -2.53
C SER A 38 3.72 0.26 -1.08
N ILE A 39 4.55 1.24 -0.72
CA ILE A 39 5.10 1.40 0.64
C ILE A 39 4.43 2.52 1.43
N GLY A 40 3.53 3.28 0.81
CA GLY A 40 2.82 4.39 1.48
C GLY A 40 3.72 5.56 1.86
N ALA A 41 4.95 5.58 1.34
CA ALA A 41 5.93 6.62 1.58
C ALA A 41 6.57 7.09 0.27
N TYR A 42 6.62 8.40 0.08
CA TYR A 42 7.09 9.03 -1.16
C TYR A 42 7.36 10.51 -0.95
N ARG A 43 8.22 11.06 -1.81
CA ARG A 43 8.49 12.50 -1.89
C ARG A 43 7.32 13.22 -2.55
N LEU A 44 6.83 14.28 -1.91
CA LEU A 44 5.76 15.15 -2.42
C LEU A 44 6.03 16.61 -2.02
N PRO A 45 6.64 17.41 -2.91
CA PRO A 45 6.75 18.85 -2.72
C PRO A 45 5.39 19.52 -2.61
N ASP A 46 5.32 20.55 -1.76
CA ASP A 46 4.08 21.32 -1.53
C ASP A 46 3.49 21.88 -2.83
N GLY A 47 4.32 22.28 -3.78
CA GLY A 47 3.87 22.78 -5.08
C GLY A 47 3.02 21.77 -5.87
N TYR A 48 3.40 20.49 -5.87
CA TYR A 48 2.61 19.44 -6.54
C TYR A 48 1.31 19.18 -5.80
N ALA A 49 1.35 19.12 -4.46
CA ALA A 49 0.13 18.95 -3.68
C ALA A 49 -0.86 20.12 -3.86
N LEU A 50 -0.36 21.36 -3.91
CA LEU A 50 -1.20 22.54 -4.13
C LEU A 50 -1.81 22.57 -5.53
N ASP A 51 -1.06 22.16 -6.55
CA ASP A 51 -1.55 22.06 -7.93
C ASP A 51 -2.71 21.05 -8.02
N ASP A 52 -2.51 19.84 -7.50
CA ASP A 52 -3.52 18.77 -7.50
C ASP A 52 -4.78 19.12 -6.69
N LEU A 53 -4.61 19.75 -5.52
CA LEU A 53 -5.72 20.12 -4.63
C LEU A 53 -6.48 21.36 -5.12
N GLY A 54 -5.90 22.12 -6.06
CA GLY A 54 -6.52 23.24 -6.76
C GLY A 54 -6.53 24.57 -6.00
N SER A 55 -7.08 25.59 -6.65
CA SER A 55 -6.96 27.02 -6.27
C SER A 55 -7.48 27.40 -4.87
N SER A 56 -8.30 26.55 -4.24
CA SER A 56 -8.80 26.77 -2.87
C SER A 56 -7.81 26.33 -1.78
N TRP A 57 -6.68 25.73 -2.17
CA TRP A 57 -5.60 25.32 -1.28
C TRP A 57 -4.45 26.30 -1.35
N THR A 58 -4.02 26.76 -0.18
CA THR A 58 -2.88 27.65 0.00
C THR A 58 -1.81 26.95 0.83
N ALA A 59 -0.55 27.37 0.73
CA ALA A 59 0.52 26.79 1.54
C ALA A 59 0.20 26.79 3.06
N PRO A 60 -0.32 27.88 3.66
CA PRO A 60 -0.73 27.85 5.07
C PRO A 60 -1.84 26.85 5.39
N LYS A 61 -2.81 26.66 4.48
CA LYS A 61 -3.89 25.67 4.65
C LYS A 61 -3.34 24.25 4.57
N LEU A 62 -2.40 24.00 3.65
CA LEU A 62 -1.72 22.73 3.52
C LEU A 62 -0.90 22.41 4.77
N THR A 63 -0.08 23.35 5.24
CA THR A 63 0.69 23.20 6.49
C THR A 63 -0.23 22.88 7.67
N LYS A 64 -1.31 23.64 7.86
CA LYS A 64 -2.28 23.38 8.94
C LYS A 64 -2.91 21.99 8.84
N ALA A 65 -3.29 21.55 7.64
CA ALA A 65 -3.83 20.22 7.42
C ALA A 65 -2.79 19.14 7.75
N ARG A 66 -1.54 19.32 7.32
CA ARG A 66 -0.41 18.42 7.63
C ARG A 66 -0.16 18.33 9.14
N ASP A 67 -0.11 19.45 9.84
CA ASP A 67 0.12 19.50 11.29
C ASP A 67 -0.98 18.73 12.05
N ALA A 68 -2.24 18.88 11.63
CA ALA A 68 -3.35 18.12 12.21
C ALA A 68 -3.21 16.60 11.99
N LEU A 69 -2.64 16.16 10.85
CA LEU A 69 -2.37 14.75 10.58
C LEU A 69 -1.17 14.20 11.36
N LEU A 70 -0.13 15.02 11.57
CA LEU A 70 1.01 14.69 12.41
C LEU A 70 0.58 14.51 13.87
N GLU A 71 -0.18 15.48 14.41
CA GLU A 71 -0.74 15.42 15.77
C GLU A 71 -1.67 14.20 15.96
N ALA A 72 -2.42 13.83 14.93
CA ALA A 72 -3.27 12.64 14.95
C ALA A 72 -2.50 11.32 14.78
N GLU A 73 -1.18 11.35 14.59
CA GLU A 73 -0.32 10.21 14.26
C GLU A 73 -0.81 9.41 13.04
N LEU A 74 -1.40 10.09 12.06
CA LEU A 74 -1.87 9.47 10.81
C LEU A 74 -0.79 9.48 9.73
N ILE A 75 0.17 10.38 9.83
CA ILE A 75 1.34 10.46 8.94
C ILE A 75 2.62 10.67 9.75
N ALA A 76 3.75 10.39 9.12
CA ALA A 76 5.04 10.98 9.44
C ALA A 76 5.47 11.86 8.24
N PHE A 77 6.26 12.90 8.49
CA PHE A 77 6.72 13.82 7.46
C PHE A 77 8.12 14.33 7.77
N ASP A 78 8.97 14.32 6.75
CA ASP A 78 10.27 14.99 6.74
C ASP A 78 10.19 16.23 5.85
N ALA A 79 10.42 17.40 6.43
CA ALA A 79 10.33 18.68 5.73
C ALA A 79 11.50 18.94 4.77
N GLU A 80 12.71 18.44 5.08
CA GLU A 80 13.90 18.63 4.25
C GLU A 80 13.82 17.76 3.00
N ALA A 81 13.53 16.47 3.19
CA ALA A 81 13.34 15.53 2.08
C ALA A 81 11.97 15.67 1.40
N GLN A 82 11.06 16.47 1.95
CA GLN A 82 9.65 16.59 1.55
C GLN A 82 8.96 15.23 1.39
N THR A 83 9.24 14.31 2.31
CA THR A 83 8.84 12.91 2.21
C THR A 83 7.77 12.61 3.24
N TYR A 84 6.65 12.05 2.78
CA TYR A 84 5.57 11.60 3.63
C TYR A 84 5.66 10.10 3.85
N PHE A 85 5.17 9.65 5.00
CA PHE A 85 4.77 8.26 5.21
C PHE A 85 3.38 8.21 5.85
N VAL A 86 2.45 7.50 5.21
CA VAL A 86 1.13 7.24 5.76
C VAL A 86 1.22 6.11 6.79
N ARG A 87 1.04 6.42 8.07
CA ARG A 87 1.19 5.44 9.15
C ARG A 87 0.14 4.35 9.05
N ARG A 88 0.53 3.12 9.41
CA ARG A 88 -0.29 1.90 9.36
C ARG A 88 -0.67 1.50 7.93
N TRP A 89 0.10 1.93 6.93
CA TRP A 89 -0.15 1.61 5.52
C TRP A 89 -0.25 0.10 5.28
N PHE A 90 0.70 -0.66 5.81
CA PHE A 90 0.78 -2.11 5.59
C PHE A 90 -0.33 -2.91 6.30
N LYS A 91 -1.11 -2.30 7.22
CA LYS A 91 -2.34 -2.94 7.73
C LYS A 91 -3.44 -3.03 6.67
N HIS A 92 -3.36 -2.21 5.64
CA HIS A 92 -4.35 -2.13 4.57
C HIS A 92 -3.78 -2.63 3.23
N SER A 93 -2.47 -2.47 3.05
CA SER A 93 -1.72 -2.82 1.84
C SER A 93 -0.48 -3.67 2.18
N PRO A 94 -0.64 -4.84 2.83
CA PRO A 94 0.52 -5.69 3.14
C PRO A 94 1.16 -6.25 1.86
N PRO A 95 2.47 -6.58 1.87
CA PRO A 95 3.08 -7.33 0.78
C PRO A 95 2.35 -8.66 0.59
N GLN A 96 2.11 -9.02 -0.68
CA GLN A 96 1.25 -10.18 -1.02
C GLN A 96 2.04 -11.47 -1.23
N ASN A 97 3.30 -11.36 -1.65
CA ASN A 97 4.20 -12.46 -1.94
C ASN A 97 5.66 -11.96 -1.83
N GLU A 98 6.64 -12.87 -1.99
CA GLU A 98 8.05 -12.49 -1.82
C GLU A 98 8.51 -11.48 -2.86
N SER A 99 8.07 -11.61 -4.11
CA SER A 99 8.40 -10.65 -5.17
C SER A 99 7.89 -9.24 -4.83
N HIS A 100 6.66 -9.13 -4.34
CA HIS A 100 6.11 -7.86 -3.88
C HIS A 100 6.89 -7.31 -2.67
N ALA A 101 7.26 -8.17 -1.71
CA ALA A 101 8.09 -7.78 -0.57
C ALA A 101 9.46 -7.22 -1.00
N GLN A 102 10.13 -7.87 -1.96
CA GLN A 102 11.39 -7.37 -2.51
C GLN A 102 11.22 -6.03 -3.23
N GLY A 103 10.14 -5.85 -3.98
CA GLY A 103 9.78 -4.57 -4.59
C GLY A 103 9.60 -3.46 -3.56
N CYS A 104 8.96 -3.75 -2.42
CA CYS A 104 8.82 -2.82 -1.32
C CYS A 104 10.18 -2.46 -0.69
N ARG A 105 11.04 -3.45 -0.39
CA ARG A 105 12.39 -3.20 0.16
C ARG A 105 13.22 -2.29 -0.73
N ARG A 106 13.16 -2.49 -2.05
CA ARG A 106 13.83 -1.60 -3.01
C ARG A 106 13.33 -0.15 -2.87
N LEU A 107 12.02 0.06 -2.89
CA LEU A 107 11.43 1.41 -2.74
C LEU A 107 11.79 2.05 -1.40
N ILE A 108 11.84 1.27 -0.32
CA ILE A 108 12.24 1.75 1.00
C ILE A 108 13.69 2.23 0.98
N SER A 109 14.59 1.45 0.37
CA SER A 109 16.01 1.81 0.27
C SER A 109 16.30 3.07 -0.55
N GLU A 110 15.33 3.47 -1.39
CA GLU A 110 15.38 4.67 -2.25
C GLU A 110 14.90 5.95 -1.53
N LEU A 111 14.34 5.85 -0.30
CA LEU A 111 13.87 7.00 0.45
C LEU A 111 15.03 7.87 0.96
N GLU A 112 15.06 9.16 0.61
CA GLU A 112 16.16 10.06 1.01
C GLU A 112 16.15 10.43 2.51
N SER A 113 15.02 10.25 3.19
CA SER A 113 14.90 10.51 4.63
C SER A 113 15.14 9.25 5.46
N ASP A 114 16.21 9.23 6.24
CA ASP A 114 16.53 8.11 7.14
C ASP A 114 15.43 7.90 8.20
N ALA A 115 14.93 8.98 8.81
CA ALA A 115 13.87 8.90 9.81
C ALA A 115 12.57 8.29 9.23
N ILE A 116 12.20 8.67 8.00
CA ILE A 116 11.03 8.08 7.34
C ILE A 116 11.32 6.64 6.92
N ARG A 117 12.52 6.36 6.39
CA ARG A 117 12.93 5.01 5.98
C ARG A 117 12.82 4.03 7.15
N GLU A 118 13.43 4.35 8.29
CA GLU A 118 13.36 3.53 9.51
C GLU A 118 11.90 3.29 9.94
N ALA A 119 11.08 4.35 9.92
CA ALA A 119 9.68 4.27 10.29
C ALA A 119 8.86 3.35 9.36
N VAL A 120 9.17 3.33 8.06
CA VAL A 120 8.53 2.46 7.06
C VAL A 120 9.04 1.03 7.21
N GLU A 121 10.34 0.81 7.43
CA GLU A 121 10.95 -0.51 7.62
C GLU A 121 10.34 -1.26 8.79
N VAL A 122 10.14 -0.58 9.92
CA VAL A 122 9.50 -1.17 11.11
C VAL A 122 8.10 -1.69 10.77
N GLU A 123 7.23 -0.85 10.19
CA GLU A 123 5.87 -1.26 9.86
C GLU A 123 5.83 -2.32 8.74
N PHE A 124 6.78 -2.25 7.80
CA PHE A 124 6.89 -3.21 6.71
C PHE A 124 7.26 -4.60 7.22
N GLU A 125 8.32 -4.73 8.03
CA GLU A 125 8.78 -6.02 8.50
C GLU A 125 7.78 -6.66 9.48
N GLU A 126 7.10 -5.86 10.31
CA GLU A 126 5.98 -6.34 11.14
C GLU A 126 4.87 -6.99 10.30
N ALA A 127 4.47 -6.34 9.20
CA ALA A 127 3.44 -6.84 8.30
C ALA A 127 3.91 -8.02 7.45
N ASN A 128 5.17 -7.99 7.00
CA ASN A 128 5.75 -9.04 6.16
C ASN A 128 5.97 -10.33 6.96
N ALA A 129 6.34 -10.25 8.24
CA ALA A 129 6.46 -11.40 9.13
C ALA A 129 5.12 -12.12 9.39
N GLN A 130 4.01 -11.40 9.28
CA GLN A 130 2.65 -11.96 9.44
C GLN A 130 2.09 -12.56 8.15
N ARG A 131 2.82 -12.47 7.02
CA ARG A 131 2.39 -13.05 5.76
C ARG A 131 2.40 -14.59 5.86
N PRO A 132 1.30 -15.27 5.53
CA PRO A 132 1.31 -16.73 5.48
C PRO A 132 2.37 -17.20 4.48
N SER A 133 3.19 -18.17 4.89
CA SER A 133 4.14 -18.83 3.99
C SER A 133 3.36 -19.49 2.85
N PRO A 134 3.84 -19.44 1.60
CA PRO A 134 3.20 -20.15 0.49
C PRO A 134 3.06 -21.63 0.86
N SER A 135 1.89 -22.20 0.55
CA SER A 135 1.64 -23.61 0.80
C SER A 135 2.57 -24.44 -0.07
N PRO A 136 3.10 -25.59 0.40
CA PRO A 136 3.80 -26.54 -0.46
C PRO A 136 2.97 -26.95 -1.70
N LEU A 137 1.64 -26.85 -1.64
CA LEU A 137 0.73 -27.10 -2.75
C LEU A 137 0.79 -26.03 -3.86
N ASP A 138 1.18 -24.79 -3.53
CA ASP A 138 1.30 -23.69 -4.49
C ASP A 138 2.47 -23.92 -5.46
N TYR A 139 3.49 -24.68 -5.04
CA TYR A 139 4.64 -25.06 -5.86
C TYR A 139 4.37 -26.26 -6.79
N GLY A 140 3.30 -27.03 -6.55
CA GLY A 140 2.99 -28.27 -7.28
C GLY A 140 2.35 -28.08 -8.66
N ILE A 141 1.90 -26.87 -9.01
CA ILE A 141 1.23 -26.60 -10.30
C ILE A 141 2.22 -26.10 -11.37
N ALA A 142 3.41 -25.63 -10.98
CA ALA A 142 4.39 -25.07 -11.92
C ALA A 142 5.35 -26.09 -12.56
N ALA A 143 5.21 -27.40 -12.26
CA ALA A 143 6.12 -28.44 -12.72
C ALA A 143 5.43 -29.55 -13.53
N SER A 144 4.68 -29.20 -14.59
CA SER A 144 4.37 -30.15 -15.67
C SER A 144 4.08 -29.44 -16.99
N GLY A 145 5.10 -28.75 -17.51
CA GLY A 145 5.04 -28.03 -18.78
C GLY A 145 6.15 -28.46 -19.75
N SER A 146 6.37 -29.76 -19.93
CA SER A 146 7.23 -30.26 -21.01
C SER A 146 6.69 -31.54 -21.65
N ARG A 147 6.17 -31.37 -22.87
CA ARG A 147 6.07 -32.31 -24.01
C ARG A 147 5.80 -33.79 -23.70
N GLY A 148 4.62 -34.24 -24.10
CA GLY A 148 4.34 -35.64 -24.37
C GLY A 148 2.94 -35.78 -24.93
N SER A 149 2.85 -35.95 -26.25
CA SER A 149 1.63 -36.43 -26.91
C SER A 149 1.20 -37.73 -26.28
N ASP A 150 0.05 -37.79 -25.60
CA ASP A 150 -0.68 -39.04 -25.46
C ASP A 150 -2.13 -38.85 -25.04
N LYS A 151 -2.90 -39.83 -25.49
CA LYS A 151 -4.34 -39.84 -25.74
C LYS A 151 -5.19 -39.60 -24.49
N TRP A 152 -6.25 -38.82 -24.66
CA TRP A 152 -7.34 -38.73 -23.69
C TRP A 152 -8.08 -40.09 -23.59
N PRO A 153 -8.18 -40.73 -22.42
CA PRO A 153 -9.00 -41.93 -22.31
C PRO A 153 -10.48 -41.51 -22.23
N VAL A 154 -11.24 -41.89 -23.26
CA VAL A 154 -12.70 -41.91 -23.24
C VAL A 154 -13.15 -42.82 -22.10
N ARG A 155 -13.78 -42.26 -21.06
CA ARG A 155 -14.47 -43.07 -20.05
C ARG A 155 -15.72 -43.68 -20.66
N LEU A 156 -15.63 -44.96 -21.03
CA LEU A 156 -16.78 -45.84 -21.16
C LEU A 156 -17.47 -45.96 -19.79
N ARG A 157 -18.71 -45.49 -19.67
CA ARG A 157 -19.63 -45.92 -18.61
C ARG A 157 -20.53 -47.02 -19.19
N ALA A 158 -20.27 -48.26 -18.77
CA ALA A 158 -21.23 -49.35 -18.89
C ALA A 158 -22.27 -49.27 -17.75
N ASN A 159 -23.48 -49.73 -18.08
CA ASN A 159 -24.74 -49.73 -17.33
C ASN A 159 -24.73 -50.37 -15.92
N GLY A 160 -25.75 -50.02 -15.11
CA GLY A 160 -26.50 -51.03 -14.34
C GLY A 160 -27.12 -50.61 -12.99
N GLY A 161 -28.47 -50.57 -12.94
CA GLY A 161 -29.31 -50.69 -11.73
C GLY A 161 -29.79 -49.34 -11.15
N ARG A 162 -31.09 -49.05 -11.00
CA ARG A 162 -32.29 -49.87 -10.74
C ARG A 162 -33.50 -49.36 -11.52
#